data_AF-A0A935BRZ1-F1
#
_entry.id   AF-A0A935BRZ1-F1
#
_cell.length_a   1.000
_cell.length_b   1.000
_cell.length_c   1.000
_cell.angle_alpha   90.00
_cell.angle_beta   90.00
_cell.angle_gamma   90.00
#
_symmetry.space_group_name_H-M   'P 1'
#
loop_
_entity.id
_entity.type
_entity.pdbx_description
1 polymer ?
#
loop_
_entity_poly.entity_id
_entity_poly.type
_entity_poly.pdbx_seq_one_letter_code
_entity_poly.pdbx_strand_id
1 'polypeptide(L)'
;MTKRIRRKIGDVIQIALPDGRFAYGRLYDDASVGIYDHVTDEPNKPPIGSREFKFYVGIYNDVITQKRVQIVGHDKFVEPESQWPPPTSILDPISGEYSLYHQGVIKEASREECEGLAEASVWDLKHIIDRIMKVT
;
A
#
# COMPACT_ATOMS: atom_id res chain seq x y z
N MET A 1 13.25 17.01 20.02
CA MET A 1 12.24 17.31 18.98
C MET A 1 12.43 16.34 17.83
N THR A 2 11.53 15.36 17.67
CA THR A 2 11.66 14.34 16.62
C THR A 2 11.24 14.94 15.28
N LYS A 3 12.17 15.03 14.32
CA LYS A 3 11.92 15.57 12.97
C LYS A 3 10.87 14.70 12.29
N ARG A 4 9.64 15.22 12.15
CA ARG A 4 8.50 14.54 11.52
C ARG A 4 8.82 14.33 10.03
N ILE A 5 8.89 13.08 9.57
CA ILE A 5 9.10 12.78 8.15
C ILE A 5 7.83 13.19 7.39
N ARG A 6 8.00 14.05 6.38
CA ARG A 6 6.92 14.40 5.45
C ARG A 6 6.94 13.40 4.31
N ARG A 7 5.94 12.51 4.28
CA ARG A 7 5.72 11.60 3.14
C ARG A 7 5.46 12.41 1.88
N LYS A 8 5.95 11.93 0.74
CA LYS A 8 5.55 12.42 -0.57
C LYS A 8 4.94 11.27 -1.36
N ILE A 9 3.89 11.58 -2.12
CA ILE A 9 3.34 10.66 -3.11
C ILE A 9 4.47 10.28 -4.08
N GLY A 10 4.61 8.98 -4.34
CA GLY A 10 5.67 8.40 -5.16
C GLY A 10 6.93 8.02 -4.39
N ASP A 11 7.08 8.39 -3.11
CA ASP A 11 8.20 7.88 -2.30
C ASP A 11 8.16 6.35 -2.24
N VAL A 12 9.34 5.73 -2.30
CA VAL A 12 9.47 4.29 -2.20
C VAL A 12 10.03 3.93 -0.82
N ILE A 13 9.29 3.14 -0.07
CA ILE A 13 9.68 2.60 1.23
C ILE A 13 10.30 1.22 1.08
N GLN A 14 11.27 0.92 1.93
CA GLN A 14 11.84 -0.41 2.11
C GLN A 14 11.28 -1.07 3.36
N ILE A 15 10.92 -2.34 3.22
CA ILE A 15 10.41 -3.20 4.28
C ILE A 15 11.40 -4.35 4.45
N ALA A 16 12.08 -4.40 5.59
CA ALA A 16 12.93 -5.53 5.93
C ALA A 16 12.07 -6.74 6.28
N LEU A 17 12.34 -7.88 5.64
CA LEU A 17 11.63 -9.13 5.88
C LEU A 17 12.39 -10.00 6.90
N PRO A 18 11.69 -10.89 7.63
CA PRO A 18 12.33 -11.74 8.65
C PRO A 18 13.38 -12.72 8.11
N ASP A 19 13.33 -13.05 6.81
CA ASP A 19 14.26 -13.95 6.14
C ASP A 19 15.53 -13.25 5.60
N GLY A 20 15.71 -11.97 5.92
CA GLY A 20 16.86 -11.17 5.50
C GLY A 20 16.70 -10.49 4.13
N ARG A 21 15.60 -10.72 3.42
CA ARG A 21 15.29 -10.04 2.14
C ARG A 21 14.59 -8.70 2.39
N PHE A 22 14.45 -7.93 1.31
CA PHE A 22 13.85 -6.60 1.33
C PHE A 22 12.71 -6.52 0.31
N ALA A 23 11.53 -6.13 0.78
CA ALA A 23 10.40 -5.75 -0.05
C ALA A 23 10.31 -4.22 -0.17
N TYR A 24 9.57 -3.76 -1.17
CA TYR A 24 9.44 -2.34 -1.46
C TYR A 24 7.98 -1.95 -1.69
N GLY A 25 7.63 -0.76 -1.24
CA GLY A 25 6.30 -0.19 -1.43
C GLY A 25 6.38 1.21 -1.99
N ARG A 26 5.57 1.52 -2.99
CA ARG A 26 5.40 2.87 -3.54
C ARG A 26 4.24 3.56 -2.84
N LEU A 27 4.45 4.77 -2.33
CA LEU A 27 3.38 5.56 -1.70
C LEU A 27 2.45 6.15 -2.76
N TYR A 28 1.16 5.92 -2.58
CA TYR A 28 0.07 6.52 -3.34
C TYR A 28 -0.55 7.65 -2.51
N ASP A 29 -1.50 8.37 -3.10
CA ASP A 29 -2.40 9.23 -2.34
C ASP A 29 -3.26 8.40 -1.36
N ASP A 30 -4.03 9.08 -0.53
CA ASP A 30 -4.96 8.48 0.44
C ASP A 30 -4.28 7.51 1.43
N ALA A 31 -3.05 7.84 1.82
CA ALA A 31 -2.24 7.04 2.73
C ALA A 31 -2.09 5.56 2.32
N SER A 32 -2.16 5.27 1.03
CA SER A 32 -2.04 3.91 0.49
C SER A 32 -0.62 3.61 0.01
N VAL A 33 -0.28 2.33 -0.02
CA VAL A 33 0.98 1.81 -0.56
C VAL A 33 0.70 0.68 -1.54
N GLY A 34 1.32 0.74 -2.72
CA GLY A 34 1.40 -0.39 -3.64
C GLY A 34 2.69 -1.16 -3.38
N ILE A 35 2.58 -2.44 -3.00
CA ILE A 35 3.72 -3.32 -2.75
C ILE A 35 4.19 -3.91 -4.08
N TYR A 36 5.44 -3.66 -4.46
CA TYR A 36 6.00 -4.23 -5.70
C TYR A 36 6.05 -5.76 -5.61
N ASP A 37 5.85 -6.43 -6.75
CA ASP A 37 5.99 -7.90 -6.84
C ASP A 37 7.45 -8.34 -7.03
N HIS A 38 8.36 -7.71 -6.27
CA HIS A 38 9.78 -8.02 -6.30
C HIS A 38 10.40 -7.83 -4.92
N VAL A 39 11.27 -8.77 -4.54
CA VAL A 39 12.07 -8.71 -3.32
C VAL A 39 13.54 -8.87 -3.68
N THR A 40 14.42 -8.22 -2.91
CA THR A 40 15.87 -8.26 -3.15
C THR A 40 16.60 -8.79 -1.92
N ASP A 41 17.77 -9.41 -2.14
CA ASP A 41 18.65 -9.87 -1.06
C ASP A 41 19.51 -8.73 -0.49
N GLU A 42 19.66 -7.64 -1.24
CA GLU A 42 20.40 -6.44 -0.83
C GLU A 42 19.45 -5.25 -0.61
N PRO A 43 19.70 -4.39 0.39
CA PRO A 43 18.87 -3.21 0.64
C PRO A 43 19.10 -2.11 -0.41
N ASN A 44 18.19 -1.14 -0.45
CA ASN A 44 18.21 0.05 -1.31
C ASN A 44 18.21 -0.26 -2.82
N LYS A 45 17.58 -1.37 -3.22
CA LYS A 45 17.39 -1.75 -4.63
C LYS A 45 15.91 -1.86 -5.01
N PRO A 46 15.10 -0.80 -4.81
CA PRO A 46 13.71 -0.83 -5.23
C PRO A 46 13.58 -0.98 -6.75
N PRO A 47 12.58 -1.72 -7.26
CA PRO A 47 12.31 -1.89 -8.69
C PRO A 47 11.59 -0.65 -9.27
N ILE A 48 12.18 0.55 -9.12
CA ILE A 48 11.59 1.81 -9.59
C ILE A 48 11.33 1.73 -11.11
N GLY A 49 10.14 2.14 -11.52
CA GLY A 49 9.68 2.06 -12.91
C GLY A 49 8.90 0.80 -13.22
N SER A 50 8.99 -0.25 -12.40
CA SER A 50 8.09 -1.40 -12.49
C SER A 50 6.65 -0.98 -12.20
N ARG A 51 5.70 -1.64 -12.86
CA ARG A 51 4.26 -1.49 -12.61
C ARG A 51 3.61 -2.80 -12.15
N GLU A 52 4.45 -3.77 -11.81
CA GLU A 52 4.04 -5.04 -11.22
C GLU A 52 3.94 -4.87 -9.70
N PHE A 53 2.71 -4.85 -9.22
CA PHE A 53 2.38 -4.73 -7.80
C PHE A 53 1.68 -5.99 -7.33
N LYS A 54 2.15 -6.54 -6.21
CA LYS A 54 1.59 -7.73 -5.57
C LYS A 54 0.23 -7.44 -4.93
N PHE A 55 0.07 -6.26 -4.34
CA PHE A 55 -1.20 -5.75 -3.79
C PHE A 55 -1.07 -4.27 -3.41
N TYR A 56 -2.21 -3.65 -3.11
CA TYR A 56 -2.35 -2.28 -2.60
C TYR A 56 -3.04 -2.31 -1.25
N VAL A 57 -2.64 -1.43 -0.33
CA VAL A 57 -3.28 -1.35 0.99
C VAL A 57 -3.12 0.03 1.63
N GLY A 58 -4.11 0.45 2.41
CA GLY A 58 -3.99 1.61 3.29
C GLY A 58 -3.06 1.31 4.45
N ILE A 59 -2.27 2.29 4.90
CA ILE A 59 -1.35 2.10 6.03
C ILE A 59 -1.53 3.16 7.12
N TYR A 60 -1.32 2.75 8.36
CA TYR A 60 -1.32 3.71 9.46
C TYR A 60 -0.21 4.75 9.30
N ASN A 61 -0.50 5.99 9.68
CA ASN A 61 0.40 7.12 9.52
C ASN A 61 1.75 6.96 10.25
N ASP A 62 1.75 6.19 11.33
CA ASP A 62 2.89 5.90 12.18
C ASP A 62 3.88 4.88 11.58
N VAL A 63 3.46 4.04 10.62
CA VAL A 63 4.35 3.17 9.83
C VAL A 63 5.48 4.01 9.23
N ILE A 64 5.14 5.16 8.65
CA ILE A 64 6.11 6.09 8.04
C ILE A 64 6.67 7.04 9.10
N THR A 65 5.80 7.71 9.87
CA THR A 65 6.23 8.85 10.70
C THR A 65 7.08 8.45 11.91
N GLN A 66 7.01 7.20 12.37
CA GLN A 66 7.86 6.67 13.44
C GLN A 66 9.14 5.99 12.91
N LYS A 67 9.48 6.15 11.62
CA LYS A 67 10.69 5.56 11.01
C LYS A 67 10.74 4.03 11.12
N ARG A 68 9.59 3.35 11.13
CA ARG A 68 9.51 1.89 11.08
C ARG A 68 9.91 1.34 9.70
N VAL A 69 9.89 2.20 8.69
CA VAL A 69 10.39 1.95 7.34
C VAL A 69 11.34 3.06 6.89
N GLN A 70 12.25 2.73 5.97
CA GLN A 70 13.17 3.68 5.35
C GLN A 70 12.65 4.09 3.97
N ILE A 71 12.71 5.38 3.64
CA ILE A 71 12.49 5.86 2.27
C ILE A 71 13.80 5.67 1.49
N VAL A 72 13.76 4.89 0.41
CA VAL A 72 14.93 4.45 -0.37
C VAL A 72 14.92 4.94 -1.82
N GLY A 73 13.86 5.65 -2.24
CA GLY A 73 13.76 6.17 -3.59
C GLY A 73 12.47 6.95 -3.82
N HIS A 74 12.24 7.31 -5.07
CA HIS A 74 11.06 8.05 -5.50
C HIS A 74 10.67 7.65 -6.93
N ASP A 75 9.55 6.94 -7.07
CA ASP A 75 8.96 6.52 -8.35
C ASP A 75 7.82 7.47 -8.71
N LYS A 76 8.12 8.40 -9.64
CA LYS A 76 7.21 9.50 -10.02
C LYS A 76 5.98 8.98 -10.74
N PHE A 77 4.83 9.53 -10.41
CA PHE A 77 3.63 9.40 -11.22
C PHE A 77 3.73 10.34 -12.41
N VAL A 78 3.35 9.86 -13.59
CA VAL A 78 3.34 10.68 -14.81
C VAL A 78 2.09 11.54 -14.81
N GLU A 79 0.93 10.90 -14.57
CA GLU A 79 -0.37 11.56 -14.54
C GLU A 79 -0.90 11.71 -13.10
N PRO A 80 -1.59 12.81 -12.76
CA PRO A 80 -2.20 13.01 -11.44
C PRO A 80 -3.15 11.87 -11.03
N GLU A 81 -3.95 11.36 -11.95
CA GLU A 81 -4.94 10.30 -11.71
C GLU A 81 -4.27 8.99 -11.29
N SER A 82 -3.05 8.75 -11.77
CA SER A 82 -2.28 7.55 -11.41
C SER A 82 -1.77 7.56 -9.97
N GLN A 83 -1.82 8.72 -9.29
CA GLN A 83 -1.41 8.85 -7.88
C GLN A 83 -2.37 8.13 -6.93
N TRP A 84 -3.60 7.86 -7.37
CA TRP A 84 -4.59 7.16 -6.58
C TRP A 84 -4.42 5.64 -6.68
N PRO A 85 -4.61 4.89 -5.58
CA PRO A 85 -4.62 3.44 -5.64
C PRO A 85 -5.85 2.93 -6.42
N PRO A 86 -5.85 1.66 -6.85
CA PRO A 86 -7.05 1.02 -7.39
C PRO A 86 -8.24 1.11 -6.41
N PRO A 87 -9.48 1.05 -6.91
CA PRO A 87 -10.67 0.99 -6.06
C PRO A 87 -10.63 -0.24 -5.13
N THR A 88 -11.25 -0.09 -3.97
CA THR A 88 -11.40 -1.17 -2.97
C THR A 88 -12.87 -1.43 -2.68
N SER A 89 -13.19 -2.65 -2.25
CA SER A 89 -14.54 -3.04 -1.84
C SER A 89 -14.74 -2.80 -0.34
N ILE A 90 -15.96 -2.43 0.03
CA ILE A 90 -16.43 -2.37 1.41
C ILE A 90 -17.63 -3.30 1.50
N LEU A 91 -17.60 -4.21 2.47
CA LEU A 91 -18.75 -5.02 2.86
C LEU A 91 -19.21 -4.58 4.24
N ASP A 92 -20.44 -4.07 4.35
CA ASP A 92 -21.03 -3.79 5.65
C ASP A 92 -21.39 -5.13 6.35
N PRO A 93 -20.79 -5.47 7.50
CA PRO A 93 -21.06 -6.73 8.17
C PRO A 93 -22.46 -6.81 8.82
N ILE A 94 -23.16 -5.68 8.95
CA ILE A 94 -24.50 -5.59 9.53
C ILE A 94 -25.57 -5.75 8.45
N SER A 95 -25.49 -4.96 7.36
CA SER A 95 -26.49 -5.01 6.28
C SER A 95 -26.17 -6.05 5.20
N GLY A 96 -24.90 -6.42 5.04
CA GLY A 96 -24.41 -7.25 3.95
C GLY A 96 -24.29 -6.52 2.61
N GLU A 97 -24.43 -5.19 2.61
CA GLU A 97 -24.36 -4.36 1.40
C GLU A 97 -22.92 -4.13 0.98
N TYR A 98 -22.72 -4.06 -0.35
CA TYR A 98 -21.45 -3.79 -0.98
C TYR A 98 -21.32 -2.32 -1.36
N SER A 99 -20.11 -1.79 -1.27
CA SER A 99 -19.77 -0.45 -1.74
C SER A 99 -18.37 -0.42 -2.32
N LEU A 100 -18.13 0.52 -3.23
CA LEU A 100 -16.82 0.82 -3.78
C LEU A 100 -16.26 2.07 -3.13
N TYR A 101 -15.01 1.99 -2.70
CA TYR A 101 -14.23 3.13 -2.24
C TYR A 101 -13.15 3.47 -3.25
N HIS A 102 -13.18 4.72 -3.72
CA HIS A 102 -12.16 5.26 -4.60
C HIS A 102 -12.06 6.79 -4.44
N GLN A 103 -10.83 7.29 -4.28
CA GLN A 103 -10.53 8.73 -4.21
C GLN A 103 -11.32 9.49 -3.13
N GLY A 104 -11.51 8.89 -1.95
CA GLY A 104 -12.27 9.51 -0.86
C GLY A 104 -13.79 9.43 -1.04
N VAL A 105 -14.29 8.77 -2.09
CA VAL A 105 -15.72 8.63 -2.37
C VAL A 105 -16.14 7.18 -2.16
N ILE A 106 -17.20 7.00 -1.38
CA ILE A 106 -17.90 5.72 -1.22
C ILE A 106 -19.16 5.76 -2.08
N LYS A 107 -19.40 4.70 -2.86
CA LYS A 107 -20.63 4.53 -3.65
C LYS A 107 -21.15 3.12 -3.45
N GLU A 108 -22.47 2.97 -3.43
CA GLU A 108 -23.12 1.66 -3.44
C GLU A 108 -22.67 0.86 -4.67
N ALA A 109 -22.53 -0.44 -4.49
CA ALA A 109 -22.10 -1.36 -5.54
C ALA A 109 -22.75 -2.73 -5.37
N SER A 110 -22.82 -3.48 -6.46
CA SER A 110 -23.17 -4.89 -6.43
C SER A 110 -21.99 -5.76 -5.99
N ARG A 111 -22.28 -7.01 -5.62
CA ARG A 111 -21.24 -7.99 -5.29
C ARG A 111 -20.33 -8.26 -6.47
N GLU A 112 -20.90 -8.32 -7.68
CA GLU A 112 -20.19 -8.54 -8.94
C GLU A 112 -19.22 -7.40 -9.24
N GLU A 113 -19.60 -6.15 -8.97
CA GLU A 113 -18.71 -4.99 -9.12
C GLU A 113 -17.56 -4.97 -8.11
N CYS A 114 -17.75 -5.61 -6.95
CA CYS A 114 -16.71 -5.75 -5.93
C CYS A 114 -15.82 -7.00 -6.10
N GLU A 115 -16.16 -7.90 -7.03
CA GLU A 115 -15.43 -9.15 -7.21
C GLU A 115 -13.99 -8.90 -7.69
N GLY A 116 -13.01 -9.53 -7.02
CA GLY A 116 -11.59 -9.37 -7.34
C GLY A 116 -10.94 -8.09 -6.82
N LEU A 117 -11.70 -7.16 -6.23
CA LEU A 117 -11.15 -5.99 -5.56
C LEU A 117 -10.63 -6.35 -4.17
N ALA A 118 -9.59 -5.65 -3.74
CA ALA A 118 -9.12 -5.73 -2.36
C ALA A 118 -10.15 -5.06 -1.42
N GLU A 119 -10.33 -5.64 -0.23
CA GLU A 119 -11.16 -5.03 0.80
C GLU A 119 -10.50 -3.80 1.40
N ALA A 120 -11.28 -2.73 1.56
CA ALA A 120 -10.84 -1.49 2.17
C ALA A 120 -10.42 -1.74 3.62
N SER A 121 -9.13 -1.64 3.89
CA SER A 121 -8.56 -1.89 5.20
C SER A 121 -7.28 -1.08 5.40
N VAL A 122 -6.97 -0.77 6.66
CA VAL A 122 -5.76 -0.03 7.05
C VAL A 122 -4.87 -0.93 7.88
N TRP A 123 -3.63 -1.12 7.45
CA TRP A 123 -2.71 -2.10 8.02
C TRP A 123 -1.53 -1.42 8.74
N ASP A 124 -1.09 -2.03 9.84
CA ASP A 124 0.26 -1.85 10.38
C ASP A 124 1.29 -2.67 9.56
N LEU A 125 2.56 -2.31 9.65
CA LEU A 125 3.71 -2.94 9.01
C LEU A 125 3.76 -4.46 9.19
N LYS A 126 3.40 -4.96 10.38
CA LYS A 126 3.37 -6.40 10.67
C LYS A 126 2.44 -7.14 9.70
N HIS A 127 1.24 -6.64 9.45
CA HIS A 127 0.28 -7.29 8.54
C HIS A 127 0.80 -7.34 7.11
N ILE A 128 1.51 -6.28 6.67
CA ILE A 128 2.15 -6.23 5.35
C ILE A 128 3.23 -7.31 5.25
N ILE A 129 4.09 -7.43 6.27
CA ILE A 129 5.13 -8.46 6.34
C ILE A 129 4.51 -9.86 6.32
N ASP A 130 3.52 -10.11 7.17
CA ASP A 130 2.81 -11.39 7.26
C ASP A 130 2.22 -11.77 5.88
N ARG A 131 1.57 -10.83 5.20
CA ARG A 131 1.02 -11.01 3.85
C ARG A 131 2.09 -11.30 2.80
N ILE A 132 3.23 -10.61 2.84
CA ILE A 132 4.34 -10.84 1.90
C ILE A 132 4.93 -12.24 2.11
N MET A 133 5.15 -12.62 3.37
CA MET A 133 5.75 -13.89 3.79
C MET A 133 4.78 -15.07 3.72
N LYS A 134 3.48 -14.81 3.50
CA LYS A 134 2.39 -15.80 3.60
C LYS A 134 2.35 -16.50 4.97
N VAL A 135 2.78 -15.81 6.02
CA VAL A 135 2.65 -16.30 7.39
C VAL A 135 1.22 -15.99 7.82
N THR A 136 0.43 -17.04 8.04
CA THR A 136 -0.97 -16.95 8.49
C THR A 136 -1.06 -17.51 9.89
#